data_AF-A0A537AKL8-F1
#
_entry.id   AF-A0A537AKL8-F1
#
_cell.length_a   1.000
_cell.length_b   1.000
_cell.length_c   1.000
_cell.angle_alpha   90.00
_cell.angle_beta   90.00
_cell.angle_gamma   90.00
#
_symmetry.space_group_name_H-M   'P 1'
#
loop_
_entity.id
_entity.type
_entity.pdbx_description
1 polymer ?
#
loop_
_entity_poly.entity_id
_entity_poly.type
_entity_poly.pdbx_seq_one_letter_code
_entity_poly.pdbx_strand_id
1 'polypeptide(L)' 'MSVLRELASELCKMFVGDAWLTAGILIIVSLTACLVGYRVAPPLIGGAILFLGCCVVLVASVARSARGLRVRRQGRP' A
#
# COMPACT_ATOMS: atom_id res chain seq x y z
N MET A 1 13.00 -25.98 -17.30
CA MET A 1 13.29 -24.56 -17.67
C MET A 1 12.03 -23.73 -17.49
N SER A 2 11.61 -23.51 -16.24
CA SER A 2 10.37 -22.78 -15.95
C SER A 2 10.27 -22.32 -14.51
N VAL A 3 10.94 -22.97 -13.55
CA VAL A 3 10.94 -22.57 -12.13
C VAL A 3 11.35 -21.11 -11.94
N LEU A 4 12.45 -20.66 -12.56
CA LEU A 4 12.86 -19.24 -12.50
C LEU A 4 11.81 -18.29 -13.09
N ARG A 5 11.12 -18.70 -14.16
CA ARG A 5 10.07 -17.89 -14.82
C ARG A 5 8.78 -17.85 -13.99
N GLU A 6 8.49 -18.92 -13.29
CA GLU A 6 7.32 -19.09 -12.43
C GLU A 6 7.50 -18.31 -11.12
N LEU A 7 8.68 -18.40 -10.52
CA LEU A 7 9.10 -17.56 -9.40
C LEU A 7 9.12 -16.08 -9.80
N ALA A 8 9.64 -15.72 -10.98
CA ALA A 8 9.59 -14.33 -11.46
C ALA A 8 8.15 -13.83 -11.67
N SER A 9 7.24 -14.67 -12.15
CA SER A 9 5.80 -14.35 -12.25
C SER A 9 5.13 -14.17 -10.89
N GLU A 10 5.42 -15.06 -9.93
CA GLU A 10 4.93 -14.98 -8.55
C GLU A 10 5.47 -13.73 -7.83
N LEU A 11 6.77 -13.47 -7.93
CA LEU A 11 7.39 -12.25 -7.40
C LEU A 11 6.78 -11.01 -8.04
N CYS A 12 6.60 -10.97 -9.37
CA CYS A 12 5.94 -9.85 -10.02
C CYS A 12 4.49 -9.65 -9.54
N LYS A 13 3.75 -10.73 -9.24
CA LYS A 13 2.39 -10.62 -8.70
C LYS A 13 2.36 -10.09 -7.27
N MET A 14 3.29 -10.51 -6.40
CA MET A 14 3.45 -9.91 -5.07
C MET A 14 3.91 -8.45 -5.17
N PHE A 15 4.93 -8.17 -5.99
CA PHE A 15 5.46 -6.83 -6.20
C PHE A 15 4.42 -5.87 -6.77
N VAL A 16 3.52 -6.29 -7.67
CA VAL A 16 2.45 -5.43 -8.17
C VAL A 16 1.40 -5.14 -7.09
N GLY A 17 1.12 -6.12 -6.23
CA GLY A 17 0.30 -5.91 -5.03
C GLY A 17 0.95 -4.91 -4.06
N ASP A 18 2.24 -5.08 -3.80
CA ASP A 18 3.02 -4.22 -2.92
C ASP A 18 3.28 -2.84 -3.54
N ALA A 19 3.41 -2.71 -4.86
CA ALA A 19 3.65 -1.43 -5.55
C ALA A 19 2.52 -0.43 -5.31
N TRP A 20 1.27 -0.89 -5.25
CA TRP A 20 0.13 -0.03 -4.90
C TRP A 20 0.17 0.42 -3.45
N LEU A 21 0.61 -0.45 -2.54
CA LEU A 21 0.81 -0.12 -1.13
C LEU A 21 1.97 0.90 -0.98
N THR A 22 3.10 0.65 -1.64
CA THR A 22 4.25 1.55 -1.68
C THR A 22 3.86 2.92 -2.24
N ALA A 23 3.08 2.96 -3.32
CA ALA A 23 2.58 4.22 -3.89
C ALA A 23 1.69 4.99 -2.89
N GLY A 24 0.78 4.30 -2.19
CA GLY A 24 -0.05 4.91 -1.16
C GLY A 24 0.78 5.49 0.00
N ILE A 25 1.80 4.76 0.46
CA ILE A 25 2.72 5.23 1.50
C ILE A 25 3.49 6.46 1.00
N LEU A 26 4.06 6.42 -0.21
CA LEU A 26 4.82 7.53 -0.78
C LEU A 26 3.98 8.79 -0.93
N ILE A 27 2.70 8.67 -1.32
CA ILE A 27 1.77 9.81 -1.40
C ILE A 27 1.57 10.45 -0.02
N ILE A 28 1.30 9.65 1.01
CA ILE A 28 1.06 10.15 2.38
C ILE A 28 2.32 10.77 2.98
N VAL A 29 3.47 10.12 2.79
CA VAL A 29 4.76 10.65 3.24
C VAL A 29 5.08 11.95 2.51
N SER A 30 4.88 12.03 1.20
CA SER A 30 5.10 13.24 0.40
C SER A 30 4.18 14.39 0.83
N LEU A 31 2.87 14.12 1.02
CA LEU A 31 1.92 15.10 1.52
C LEU A 31 2.33 15.64 2.88
N THR A 32 2.72 14.75 3.78
CA THR A 32 3.09 15.14 5.15
C THR A 32 4.42 15.89 5.18
N ALA A 33 5.39 15.48 4.36
CA ALA A 33 6.65 16.19 4.19
C ALA A 33 6.43 17.60 3.64
N CYS A 34 5.51 17.79 2.68
CA CYS A 34 5.10 19.13 2.24
C CYS A 34 4.48 19.92 3.40
N LEU A 35 3.48 19.36 4.10
CA LEU A 35 2.77 20.05 5.18
C LEU A 35 3.70 20.53 6.31
N VAL A 36 4.63 19.67 6.72
CA VAL A 36 5.63 19.98 7.76
C VAL A 36 6.71 20.92 7.23
N GLY A 37 7.17 20.69 6.00
CA GLY A 37 8.22 21.48 5.35
C GLY A 37 7.84 22.94 5.15
N TYR A 38 6.58 23.21 4.80
CA TYR A 38 6.05 24.57 4.67
C TYR A 38 5.68 25.24 6.02
N ARG A 39 5.97 24.60 7.16
CA ARG A 39 5.59 25.06 8.53
C ARG A 39 4.10 25.40 8.69
N VAL A 40 3.24 24.75 7.91
CA VAL A 40 1.79 24.99 7.95
C VAL A 40 1.18 24.40 9.23
N ALA A 41 1.85 23.44 9.85
CA ALA A 41 1.39 22.80 11.07
C ALA A 41 2.55 22.53 12.07
N PRO A 42 2.26 22.50 13.38
CA PRO A 42 3.16 21.96 14.39
C PRO A 42 3.64 20.55 14.02
N PRO A 43 4.91 20.21 14.27
CA PRO A 43 5.48 18.91 13.90
C PRO A 43 4.73 17.72 14.51
N LEU A 44 4.09 17.89 15.67
CA LEU A 44 3.22 16.90 16.29
C LEU A 44 2.01 16.53 15.43
N ILE A 45 1.41 17.52 14.75
CA ILE A 45 0.27 17.30 13.86
C ILE A 45 0.72 16.57 12.61
N GLY A 46 1.89 16.92 12.06
CA GLY A 46 2.50 16.18 10.96
C GLY A 46 2.73 14.70 11.31
N GLY A 47 3.28 14.43 12.50
CA GLY A 47 3.45 13.06 12.99
C GLY A 47 2.13 12.29 13.12
N ALA A 48 1.08 12.92 13.65
CA ALA A 48 -0.24 12.31 13.77
C ALA A 48 -0.88 11.99 12.42
N ILE A 49 -0.73 12.88 11.43
CA ILE A 49 -1.21 12.67 10.05
C ILE A 49 -0.47 11.49 9.39
N LEU A 50 0.85 11.41 9.55
CA LEU A 50 1.66 10.29 9.06
C LEU A 50 1.22 8.97 9.67
N PHE A 51 1.04 8.95 11.00
CA PHE A 51 0.66 7.74 11.72
C PHE A 51 -0.72 7.25 11.27
N LEU A 52 -1.73 8.13 11.31
CA LEU A 52 -3.10 7.81 10.89
C LEU A 52 -3.17 7.45 9.41
N GLY A 53 -2.48 8.21 8.55
CA GLY A 53 -2.41 7.94 7.12
C GLY A 53 -1.81 6.56 6.82
N CYS A 54 -0.74 6.19 7.52
CA CYS A 54 -0.12 4.87 7.39
C CYS A 54 -1.08 3.75 7.80
N CYS A 55 -1.80 3.91 8.92
CA CYS A 55 -2.82 2.95 9.35
C CYS A 55 -3.94 2.80 8.31
N VAL A 56 -4.42 3.90 7.74
CA VAL A 56 -5.46 3.87 6.70
C VAL A 56 -5.00 3.13 5.44
N VAL A 57 -3.78 3.39 4.95
CA VAL A 57 -3.24 2.69 3.78
C VAL A 57 -3.04 1.21 4.06
N LEU A 58 -2.58 0.85 5.26
CA LEU A 58 -2.44 -0.54 5.66
C LEU A 58 -3.80 -1.27 5.65
N VAL A 59 -4.81 -0.69 6.30
CA VAL A 59 -6.17 -1.27 6.32
C VAL A 59 -6.77 -1.34 4.92
N ALA A 60 -6.61 -0.29 4.11
CA ALA A 60 -7.11 -0.26 2.74
C ALA A 60 -6.45 -1.34 1.87
N SER A 61 -5.15 -1.56 2.03
CA SER A 61 -4.42 -2.59 1.30
C SER A 61 -4.84 -4.00 1.71
N VAL A 62 -4.96 -4.26 3.02
CA VAL A 62 -5.46 -5.54 3.54
C VAL A 62 -6.89 -5.80 3.05
N ALA A 63 -7.76 -4.79 3.12
CA ALA A 63 -9.14 -4.90 2.64
C ALA A 63 -9.22 -5.14 1.13
N ARG A 64 -8.37 -4.48 0.32
CA ARG A 64 -8.30 -4.69 -1.12
C ARG A 64 -7.83 -6.10 -1.47
N SER A 65 -6.79 -6.58 -0.79
CA SER A 65 -6.27 -7.94 -0.96
C SER A 65 -7.33 -8.98 -0.57
N ALA A 66 -8.02 -8.79 0.56
CA ALA A 66 -9.10 -9.66 1.01
C ALA A 66 -10.30 -9.69 0.04
N ARG A 67 -10.66 -8.54 -0.57
CA ARG A 67 -11.73 -8.48 -1.59
C ARG A 67 -11.33 -9.18 -2.89
N GLY A 68 -10.07 -9.04 -3.34
CA GLY A 68 -9.55 -9.77 -4.49
C GLY A 68 -9.56 -11.29 -4.31
N LEU A 69 -9.29 -11.77 -3.10
CA LEU A 69 -9.37 -13.19 -2.73
C LEU A 69 -10.80 -13.75 -2.75
N ARG A 70 -11.81 -12.95 -2.40
CA ARG A 70 -13.22 -13.38 -2.41
C ARG A 70 -13.75 -13.65 -3.82
N VAL A 71 -13.38 -12.82 -4.80
CA VAL A 71 -13.76 -13.01 -6.21
C VAL A 71 -13.19 -14.33 -6.77
N ARG A 72 -12.01 -14.75 -6.32
CA ARG A 72 -11.35 -15.98 -6.80
C ARG A 72 -11.93 -17.28 -6.21
N ARG A 73 -12.67 -17.21 -5.09
CA ARG A 73 -13.39 -18.38 -4.52
C ARG A 73 -14.75 -18.65 -5.18
N GLN A 74 -15.33 -17.67 -5.86
CA GLN A 74 -16.68 -17.76 -6.45
C GLN A 74 -16.70 -18.36 -7.88
N GLY A 75 -15.56 -18.92 -8.33
CA GLY A 75 -15.40 -19.53 -9.65
C GLY A 75 -15.00 -21.00 -9.65
N ARG A 76 -15.26 -21.75 -8.56
CA ARG A 76 -15.21 -23.23 -8.60
C ARG A 76 -16.65 -23.76 -8.68
N PRO A 77 -17.10 -24.26 -9.85
CA PRO A 77 -18.23 -25.19 -9.90
C PRO A 77 -17.89 -26.50 -9.19
#